data_AF-A0A068VGG8-F1
#
_entry.id   AF-A0A068VGG8-F1
#
_cell.length_a   1.000
_cell.length_b   1.000
_cell.length_c   1.000
_cell.angle_alpha   90.00
_cell.angle_beta   90.00
_cell.angle_gamma   90.00
#
_symmetry.space_group_name_H-M   'P 1'
#
loop_
_entity.id
_entity.type
_entity.pdbx_description
1 polymer ?
#
loop_
_entity_poly.entity_id
_entity_poly.type
_entity_poly.pdbx_seq_one_letter_code
_entity_poly.pdbx_strand_id
1 'polypeptide(L)'
;MVKCEYMTKRWLGSMFEKNSKDTCFSGVMGALAKIGFFNTEALSTLNNGEKPTYRKALLQLLRLNNNNLDGLAMNEKEITERITTLGICQGEIAVRTAKTIMFLGFHESTEIPASCQSPFDITCLLMEKALVYSGTEQDMVLLHHEVEVDFPDGQPAENHRATLLEFGRTKDGNTTTAMALTVGIPAAVGALLLLANKIQVNGVIRPIISEVYMPALEILEAYGFKLLEKIE
;
A
#
# COMPACT_ATOMS: atom_id res chain seq x y z
N MET A 1 -14.35 11.12 13.60
CA MET A 1 -13.94 11.08 12.18
C MET A 1 -13.38 9.69 11.92
N VAL A 2 -14.16 8.78 11.33
CA VAL A 2 -13.64 7.43 11.03
C VAL A 2 -12.70 7.52 9.83
N LYS A 3 -11.39 7.58 10.11
CA LYS A 3 -10.35 7.13 9.19
C LYS A 3 -10.20 5.63 9.35
N CYS A 4 -10.00 4.91 8.24
CA CYS A 4 -9.37 3.58 8.31
C CYS A 4 -7.86 3.80 8.39
N GLU A 5 -7.27 3.74 9.59
CA GLU A 5 -5.83 3.88 9.75
C GLU A 5 -5.11 2.53 9.62
N TYR A 6 -4.19 2.46 8.65
CA TYR A 6 -3.05 1.55 8.76
C TYR A 6 -2.06 2.16 9.75
N MET A 7 -1.60 1.37 10.74
CA MET A 7 -0.97 1.88 11.97
C MET A 7 -0.10 3.11 11.80
N THR A 8 -0.41 4.18 12.55
CA THR A 8 0.51 5.30 12.71
C THR A 8 0.51 5.91 14.11
N LYS A 9 1.65 5.81 14.82
CA LYS A 9 1.92 6.68 15.97
C LYS A 9 2.23 8.10 15.49
N ARG A 10 1.45 9.11 15.91
CA ARG A 10 1.95 10.17 16.81
C ARG A 10 0.84 11.07 17.42
N TRP A 11 0.91 11.18 18.74
CA TRP A 11 0.56 12.28 19.67
C TRP A 11 0.07 13.64 19.12
N LEU A 12 -0.83 14.28 19.88
CA LEU A 12 -1.55 15.53 19.60
C LEU A 12 -0.73 16.83 19.35
N GLY A 13 0.60 16.75 19.33
CA GLY A 13 1.47 17.81 18.77
C GLY A 13 1.75 17.66 17.26
N SER A 14 1.41 16.52 16.66
CA SER A 14 1.70 16.23 15.25
C SER A 14 0.90 15.01 14.75
N MET A 15 -0.22 15.24 14.06
CA MET A 15 -1.00 14.18 13.40
C MET A 15 -0.16 13.50 12.29
N PHE A 16 0.00 12.18 12.33
CA PHE A 16 0.93 11.44 11.45
C PHE A 16 0.28 10.25 10.72
N GLU A 17 0.76 9.99 9.49
CA GLU A 17 0.31 8.96 8.53
C GLU A 17 1.34 8.92 7.38
N LYS A 18 2.10 7.88 6.97
CA LYS A 18 2.38 6.47 7.38
C LYS A 18 1.28 5.40 7.23
N ASN A 19 1.72 4.14 7.29
CA ASN A 19 1.01 2.85 7.11
C ASN A 19 1.85 1.75 7.81
N SER A 20 1.27 0.62 8.23
CA SER A 20 2.02 -0.53 8.77
C SER A 20 2.70 -1.36 7.66
N LYS A 21 3.86 -0.89 7.18
CA LYS A 21 4.77 -1.68 6.33
C LYS A 21 6.19 -1.54 6.87
N ASP A 22 6.95 -2.63 6.87
CA ASP A 22 8.24 -2.72 7.57
C ASP A 22 9.22 -1.61 7.19
N THR A 23 10.17 -1.36 8.09
CA THR A 23 11.37 -0.51 7.83
C THR A 23 12.10 -0.93 6.55
N CYS A 24 12.06 -2.23 6.22
CA CYS A 24 12.58 -2.79 4.99
C CYS A 24 11.76 -2.42 3.75
N PHE A 25 10.42 -2.54 3.79
CA PHE A 25 9.55 -2.17 2.66
C PHE A 25 9.63 -0.67 2.38
N SER A 26 9.53 0.16 3.42
CA SER A 26 9.61 1.62 3.31
C SER A 26 11.00 2.08 2.82
N GLY A 27 12.08 1.41 3.24
CA GLY A 27 13.42 1.61 2.70
C GLY A 27 13.53 1.29 1.20
N VAL A 28 13.03 0.13 0.76
CA VAL A 28 13.06 -0.28 -0.65
C VAL A 28 12.19 0.64 -1.53
N MET A 29 10.95 0.93 -1.14
CA MET A 29 10.08 1.84 -1.89
C MET A 29 10.65 3.26 -1.96
N GLY A 30 11.28 3.73 -0.87
CA GLY A 30 12.01 5.01 -0.87
C GLY A 30 13.21 5.02 -1.81
N ALA A 31 13.89 3.89 -2.00
CA ALA A 31 14.95 3.74 -2.99
C ALA A 31 14.39 3.71 -4.43
N LEU A 32 13.33 2.94 -4.69
CA LEU A 32 12.66 2.90 -5.99
C LEU A 32 12.13 4.29 -6.41
N ALA A 33 11.55 5.05 -5.48
CA ALA A 33 11.12 6.42 -5.69
C ALA A 33 12.28 7.34 -6.09
N LYS A 34 13.43 7.28 -5.38
CA LYS A 34 14.65 8.05 -5.70
C LYS A 34 15.30 7.66 -7.03
N ILE A 35 15.14 6.42 -7.49
CA ILE A 35 15.59 5.97 -8.82
C ILE A 35 14.68 6.54 -9.93
N GLY A 36 13.41 6.80 -9.61
CA GLY A 36 12.42 7.34 -10.56
C GLY A 36 11.41 6.31 -11.08
N PHE A 37 11.32 5.12 -10.47
CA PHE A 37 10.33 4.09 -10.87
C PHE A 37 8.87 4.56 -10.76
N PHE A 38 8.59 5.57 -9.93
CA PHE A 38 7.25 6.15 -9.77
C PHE A 38 7.06 7.49 -10.49
N ASN A 39 7.96 7.84 -11.42
CA ASN A 39 7.79 9.02 -12.27
C ASN A 39 6.69 8.75 -13.32
N THR A 40 5.80 9.72 -13.49
CA THR A 40 4.71 9.69 -14.50
C THR A 40 5.10 10.36 -15.83
N GLU A 41 6.32 10.89 -15.94
CA GLU A 41 6.86 11.45 -17.18
C GLU A 41 7.07 10.35 -18.23
N ALA A 42 6.76 10.66 -19.49
CA ALA A 42 6.82 9.70 -20.58
C ALA A 42 8.27 9.30 -20.92
N LEU A 43 8.52 8.02 -21.18
CA LEU A 43 9.85 7.51 -21.47
C LEU A 43 10.30 7.90 -22.88
N SER A 44 11.12 8.95 -23.00
CA SER A 44 11.51 9.61 -24.27
C SER A 44 12.16 8.71 -25.33
N THR A 45 12.61 7.52 -24.96
CA THR A 45 13.19 6.48 -25.84
C THR A 45 12.16 5.68 -26.64
N LEU A 46 10.85 5.85 -26.41
CA LEU A 46 9.74 5.24 -27.17
C LEU A 46 9.70 5.58 -28.68
N ASN A 47 10.49 6.55 -29.14
CA ASN A 47 10.31 7.21 -30.45
C ASN A 47 11.13 6.62 -31.61
N ASN A 48 12.03 5.66 -31.39
CA ASN A 48 13.00 5.19 -32.41
C ASN A 48 12.53 3.98 -33.25
N GLY A 49 11.25 3.63 -33.25
CA GLY A 49 10.68 2.54 -34.06
C GLY A 49 10.98 1.12 -33.55
N GLU A 50 12.09 0.91 -32.84
CA GLU A 50 12.24 -0.23 -31.93
C GLU A 50 11.27 -0.08 -30.74
N LYS A 51 10.60 -1.17 -30.36
CA LYS A 51 9.86 -1.23 -29.09
C LYS A 51 10.85 -1.22 -27.91
N PRO A 52 10.58 -0.47 -26.83
CA PRO A 52 11.41 -0.53 -25.63
C PRO A 52 11.20 -1.85 -24.86
N THR A 53 12.23 -2.27 -24.14
CA THR A 53 12.22 -3.46 -23.27
C THR A 53 12.41 -3.05 -21.81
N TYR A 54 11.98 -3.88 -20.86
CA TYR A 54 12.10 -3.55 -19.43
C TYR A 54 13.55 -3.26 -19.04
N ARG A 55 14.51 -4.05 -19.54
CA ARG A 55 15.95 -3.81 -19.40
C ARG A 55 16.41 -2.46 -19.97
N LYS A 56 15.95 -2.04 -21.16
CA LYS A 56 16.28 -0.70 -21.71
C LYS A 56 15.75 0.42 -20.78
N ALA A 57 14.55 0.27 -20.23
CA ALA A 57 14.00 1.22 -19.25
C ALA A 57 14.76 1.20 -17.91
N LEU A 58 15.16 0.03 -17.40
CA LEU A 58 15.97 -0.11 -16.19
C LEU A 58 17.33 0.58 -16.32
N LEU A 59 18.01 0.40 -17.45
CA LEU A 59 19.30 1.05 -17.71
C LEU A 59 19.17 2.58 -17.73
N GLN A 60 18.10 3.10 -18.35
CA GLN A 60 17.78 4.53 -18.36
C GLN A 60 17.52 5.06 -16.93
N LEU A 61 16.74 4.35 -16.11
CA LEU A 61 16.47 4.70 -14.71
C LEU A 61 17.75 4.68 -13.84
N LEU A 62 18.62 3.68 -14.05
CA LEU A 62 19.95 3.61 -13.40
C LEU A 62 20.98 4.59 -14.01
N ARG A 63 20.59 5.42 -14.99
CA ARG A 63 21.43 6.42 -15.68
C ARG A 63 22.66 5.81 -16.36
N LEU A 64 22.53 4.59 -16.88
CA LEU A 64 23.60 3.87 -17.58
C LEU A 64 23.53 4.18 -19.08
N ASN A 65 24.68 4.44 -19.71
CA ASN A 65 24.75 4.77 -21.13
C ASN A 65 24.71 3.49 -21.98
N ASN A 66 23.80 3.43 -22.95
CA ASN A 66 23.57 2.24 -23.78
C ASN A 66 24.79 1.78 -24.59
N ASN A 67 25.68 2.71 -24.96
CA ASN A 67 26.73 2.55 -25.99
C ASN A 67 27.79 1.44 -25.75
N ASN A 68 27.73 0.70 -24.63
CA ASN A 68 28.62 -0.42 -24.31
C ASN A 68 27.89 -1.60 -23.62
N LEU A 69 26.55 -1.65 -23.60
CA LEU A 69 25.78 -2.63 -22.79
C LEU A 69 25.02 -3.73 -23.57
N ASP A 70 25.19 -3.81 -24.90
CA ASP A 70 24.64 -4.89 -25.74
C ASP A 70 25.37 -6.23 -25.50
N GLY A 71 25.08 -6.83 -24.34
CA GLY A 71 25.61 -8.12 -23.90
C GLY A 71 25.61 -8.30 -22.39
N LEU A 72 25.73 -7.21 -21.61
CA LEU A 72 25.93 -7.30 -20.15
C LEU A 72 24.60 -7.61 -19.43
N ALA A 73 24.40 -8.88 -19.05
CA ALA A 73 23.24 -9.31 -18.27
C ALA A 73 23.34 -8.71 -16.86
N MET A 74 22.42 -7.80 -16.51
CA MET A 74 22.46 -7.07 -15.24
C MET A 74 22.20 -8.01 -14.06
N ASN A 75 23.21 -8.18 -13.21
CA ASN A 75 23.16 -9.01 -12.02
C ASN A 75 22.83 -8.18 -10.77
N GLU A 76 22.32 -8.84 -9.74
CA GLU A 76 22.00 -8.22 -8.43
C GLU A 76 23.15 -7.36 -7.87
N LYS A 77 24.39 -7.81 -8.03
CA LYS A 77 25.59 -7.08 -7.57
C LYS A 77 25.79 -5.76 -8.30
N GLU A 78 25.71 -5.77 -9.64
CA GLU A 78 25.91 -4.58 -10.48
C GLU A 78 24.83 -3.53 -10.20
N ILE A 79 23.58 -3.98 -9.99
CA ILE A 79 22.47 -3.11 -9.58
C ILE A 79 22.71 -2.55 -8.16
N THR A 80 23.17 -3.38 -7.21
CA THR A 80 23.48 -2.96 -5.82
C THR A 80 24.62 -1.92 -5.79
N GLU A 81 25.71 -2.19 -6.50
CA GLU A 81 26.84 -1.28 -6.65
C GLU A 81 26.38 0.04 -7.26
N ARG A 82 25.59 -0.02 -8.35
CA ARG A 82 25.07 1.18 -9.02
C ARG A 82 24.16 2.03 -8.14
N ILE A 83 23.25 1.41 -7.38
CA ILE A 83 22.39 2.09 -6.40
C ILE A 83 23.24 2.78 -5.32
N THR A 84 24.32 2.13 -4.89
CA THR A 84 25.27 2.65 -3.89
C THR A 84 26.08 3.82 -4.46
N THR A 85 26.60 3.71 -5.68
CA THR A 85 27.32 4.81 -6.38
C THR A 85 26.45 6.04 -6.60
N LEU A 86 25.14 5.84 -6.85
CA LEU A 86 24.17 6.93 -6.98
C LEU A 86 23.74 7.55 -5.63
N GLY A 87 24.23 7.05 -4.48
CA GLY A 87 23.95 7.61 -3.15
C GLY A 87 22.51 7.43 -2.67
N ILE A 88 21.74 6.53 -3.29
CA ILE A 88 20.29 6.42 -3.11
C ILE A 88 19.94 5.79 -1.75
N CYS A 89 20.60 4.68 -1.44
CA CYS A 89 20.58 3.95 -0.18
C CYS A 89 21.89 3.13 -0.09
N GLN A 90 22.14 2.49 1.06
CA GLN A 90 23.37 1.74 1.33
C GLN A 90 23.07 0.44 2.09
N GLY A 91 24.06 -0.44 2.17
CA GLY A 91 24.00 -1.68 2.96
C GLY A 91 22.84 -2.58 2.54
N GLU A 92 22.14 -3.13 3.53
CA GLU A 92 21.05 -4.08 3.31
C GLU A 92 19.91 -3.52 2.44
N ILE A 93 19.59 -2.23 2.54
CA ILE A 93 18.51 -1.62 1.75
C ILE A 93 18.90 -1.60 0.26
N ALA A 94 20.17 -1.38 -0.09
CA ALA A 94 20.63 -1.43 -1.47
C ALA A 94 20.51 -2.85 -2.05
N VAL A 95 20.96 -3.86 -1.30
CA VAL A 95 20.85 -5.29 -1.68
C VAL A 95 19.38 -5.70 -1.84
N ARG A 96 18.51 -5.35 -0.88
CA ARG A 96 17.07 -5.64 -0.96
C ARG A 96 16.41 -4.93 -2.15
N THR A 97 16.79 -3.68 -2.44
CA THR A 97 16.27 -2.95 -3.61
C THR A 97 16.69 -3.60 -4.92
N ALA A 98 17.96 -4.02 -5.06
CA ALA A 98 18.43 -4.77 -6.22
C ALA A 98 17.67 -6.09 -6.40
N LYS A 99 17.44 -6.84 -5.31
CA LYS A 99 16.62 -8.05 -5.32
C LYS A 99 15.18 -7.80 -5.77
N THR A 100 14.54 -6.71 -5.30
CA THR A 100 13.20 -6.31 -5.74
C THR A 100 13.17 -5.96 -7.24
N ILE A 101 14.18 -5.24 -7.75
CA ILE A 101 14.30 -4.92 -9.19
C ILE A 101 14.44 -6.20 -10.03
N MET A 102 15.25 -7.16 -9.58
CA MET A 102 15.38 -8.47 -10.24
C MET A 102 14.07 -9.26 -10.20
N PHE A 103 13.45 -9.39 -9.01
CA PHE A 103 12.20 -10.13 -8.78
C PHE A 103 11.03 -9.60 -9.60
N LEU A 104 10.91 -8.27 -9.75
CA LEU A 104 9.88 -7.64 -10.58
C LEU A 104 10.13 -7.77 -12.09
N GLY A 105 11.21 -8.44 -12.54
CA GLY A 105 11.46 -8.69 -13.97
C GLY A 105 12.06 -7.50 -14.75
N PHE A 106 12.43 -6.39 -14.10
CA PHE A 106 13.00 -5.21 -14.79
C PHE A 106 14.31 -5.49 -15.55
N HIS A 107 15.00 -6.58 -15.22
CA HIS A 107 16.22 -7.01 -15.89
C HIS A 107 15.95 -7.76 -17.21
N GLU A 108 14.70 -8.14 -17.49
CA GLU A 108 14.31 -8.90 -18.68
C GLU A 108 14.41 -8.07 -19.96
N SER A 109 14.76 -8.74 -21.06
CA SER A 109 14.77 -8.15 -22.40
C SER A 109 13.42 -8.32 -23.13
N THR A 110 12.34 -8.60 -22.39
CA THR A 110 10.96 -8.67 -22.89
C THR A 110 10.42 -7.28 -23.24
N GLU A 111 9.50 -7.21 -24.21
CA GLU A 111 8.92 -5.95 -24.69
C GLU A 111 7.97 -5.32 -23.66
N ILE A 112 8.02 -3.99 -23.54
CA ILE A 112 7.05 -3.21 -22.76
C ILE A 112 5.76 -3.03 -23.60
N PRO A 113 4.57 -3.35 -23.07
CA PRO A 113 3.30 -3.10 -23.77
C PRO A 113 3.06 -1.62 -24.04
N ALA A 114 2.47 -1.30 -25.20
CA ALA A 114 2.20 0.07 -25.62
C ALA A 114 1.23 0.86 -24.71
N SER A 115 0.55 0.18 -23.76
CA SER A 115 -0.23 0.82 -22.70
C SER A 115 0.62 1.52 -21.64
N CYS A 116 1.87 1.12 -21.46
CA CYS A 116 2.79 1.71 -20.48
C CYS A 116 3.57 2.86 -21.13
N GLN A 117 3.39 4.08 -20.64
CA GLN A 117 4.00 5.29 -21.21
C GLN A 117 5.13 5.85 -20.32
N SER A 118 5.03 5.62 -19.01
CA SER A 118 5.91 6.13 -17.97
C SER A 118 6.57 5.00 -17.15
N PRO A 119 7.67 5.27 -16.42
CA PRO A 119 8.21 4.36 -15.41
C PRO A 119 7.18 3.85 -14.41
N PHE A 120 6.22 4.70 -14.01
CA PHE A 120 5.13 4.35 -13.11
C PHE A 120 4.27 3.23 -13.69
N ASP A 121 3.80 3.36 -14.95
CA ASP A 121 2.94 2.35 -15.59
C ASP A 121 3.64 1.00 -15.74
N ILE A 122 4.94 1.03 -16.06
CA ILE A 122 5.79 -0.17 -16.16
C ILE A 122 5.88 -0.84 -14.78
N THR A 123 6.08 -0.05 -13.72
CA THR A 123 6.21 -0.55 -12.35
C THR A 123 4.91 -1.12 -11.82
N CYS A 124 3.76 -0.47 -12.08
CA CYS A 124 2.44 -1.00 -11.76
C CYS A 124 2.19 -2.34 -12.46
N LEU A 125 2.39 -2.42 -13.78
CA LEU A 125 2.18 -3.66 -14.56
C LEU A 125 3.04 -4.83 -14.05
N LEU A 126 4.28 -4.58 -13.63
CA LEU A 126 5.17 -5.61 -13.10
C LEU A 126 4.81 -5.99 -11.65
N MET A 127 4.42 -5.03 -10.81
CA MET A 127 3.92 -5.31 -9.46
C MET A 127 2.59 -6.09 -9.49
N GLU A 128 1.65 -5.75 -10.37
CA GLU A 128 0.37 -6.46 -10.55
C GLU A 128 0.59 -7.93 -10.93
N LYS A 129 1.58 -8.24 -11.77
CA LYS A 129 1.94 -9.61 -12.15
C LYS A 129 2.66 -10.38 -11.03
N ALA A 130 3.54 -9.72 -10.29
CA ALA A 130 4.45 -10.38 -9.34
C ALA A 130 3.94 -10.41 -7.89
N LEU A 131 2.94 -9.60 -7.55
CA LEU A 131 2.40 -9.44 -6.18
C LEU A 131 0.90 -9.77 -6.09
N VAL A 132 0.33 -10.46 -7.08
CA VAL A 132 -1.04 -10.99 -7.02
C VAL A 132 -1.11 -12.19 -6.05
N TYR A 133 -2.15 -12.23 -5.23
CA TYR A 133 -2.41 -13.38 -4.36
C TYR A 133 -2.68 -14.66 -5.16
N SER A 134 -2.02 -15.75 -4.78
CA SER A 134 -2.39 -17.09 -5.22
C SER A 134 -3.70 -17.54 -4.57
N GLY A 135 -4.40 -18.50 -5.18
CA GLY A 135 -5.68 -19.02 -4.68
C GLY A 135 -5.61 -19.75 -3.32
N THR A 136 -4.41 -19.93 -2.75
CA THR A 136 -4.16 -20.52 -1.43
C THR A 136 -3.76 -19.50 -0.36
N GLU A 137 -3.51 -18.25 -0.73
CA GLU A 137 -3.14 -17.19 0.22
C GLU A 137 -4.38 -16.46 0.75
N GLN A 138 -4.21 -15.79 1.88
CA GLN A 138 -5.23 -14.96 2.52
C GLN A 138 -4.62 -13.60 2.85
N ASP A 139 -5.39 -12.53 2.64
CA ASP A 139 -5.04 -11.20 3.12
C ASP A 139 -5.47 -11.00 4.58
N MET A 140 -4.96 -9.92 5.17
CA MET A 140 -5.22 -9.53 6.55
C MET A 140 -5.40 -8.01 6.62
N VAL A 141 -6.44 -7.56 7.31
CA VAL A 141 -6.64 -6.15 7.66
C VAL A 141 -6.41 -5.99 9.16
N LEU A 142 -5.43 -5.16 9.52
CA LEU A 142 -5.14 -4.76 10.89
C LEU A 142 -5.34 -3.25 11.02
N LEU A 143 -6.38 -2.86 11.74
CA LEU A 143 -6.70 -1.49 12.14
C LEU A 143 -6.46 -1.38 13.64
N HIS A 144 -5.72 -0.35 14.06
CA HIS A 144 -5.39 -0.12 15.46
C HIS A 144 -5.39 1.38 15.78
N HIS A 145 -6.29 1.81 16.67
CA HIS A 145 -6.27 3.13 17.28
C HIS A 145 -5.62 3.05 18.67
N GLU A 146 -4.81 4.06 18.99
CA GLU A 146 -4.21 4.29 20.31
C GLU A 146 -4.44 5.78 20.65
N VAL A 147 -5.18 6.05 21.72
CA VAL A 147 -5.60 7.39 22.15
C VAL A 147 -5.25 7.56 23.62
N GLU A 148 -4.37 8.52 23.92
CA GLU A 148 -4.01 8.88 25.30
C GLU A 148 -4.84 10.08 25.76
N VAL A 149 -5.39 10.00 26.97
CA VAL A 149 -6.39 10.94 27.50
C VAL A 149 -5.86 11.59 28.78
N ASP A 150 -5.38 12.83 28.67
CA ASP A 150 -5.06 13.69 29.81
C ASP A 150 -6.34 14.30 30.40
N PHE A 151 -6.60 14.07 31.70
CA PHE A 151 -7.75 14.65 32.41
C PHE A 151 -7.37 15.94 33.14
N PRO A 152 -8.20 17.00 33.07
CA PRO A 152 -7.87 18.31 33.66
C PRO A 152 -7.80 18.29 35.20
N ASP A 153 -8.47 17.35 35.85
CA ASP A 153 -8.57 17.26 37.31
C ASP A 153 -7.39 16.52 37.97
N GLY A 154 -6.32 16.20 37.21
CA GLY A 154 -5.16 15.47 37.71
C GLY A 154 -5.42 13.97 37.96
N GLN A 155 -6.43 13.41 37.31
CA GLN A 155 -6.64 11.96 37.24
C GLN A 155 -5.49 11.32 36.43
N PRO A 156 -5.17 10.02 36.63
CA PRO A 156 -4.20 9.33 35.78
C PRO A 156 -4.57 9.47 34.30
N ALA A 157 -3.57 9.66 33.43
CA ALA A 157 -3.81 9.61 32.00
C ALA A 157 -4.15 8.19 31.56
N GLU A 158 -5.26 8.01 30.84
CA GLU A 158 -5.72 6.70 30.36
C GLU A 158 -5.24 6.46 28.92
N ASN A 159 -4.76 5.26 28.61
CA ASN A 159 -4.42 4.84 27.26
C ASN A 159 -5.50 3.90 26.69
N HIS A 160 -6.34 4.46 25.82
CA HIS A 160 -7.45 3.77 25.15
C HIS A 160 -6.96 3.17 23.83
N ARG A 161 -7.00 1.84 23.70
CA ARG A 161 -6.64 1.10 22.48
C ARG A 161 -7.83 0.35 21.92
N ALA A 162 -8.01 0.41 20.59
CA ALA A 162 -9.05 -0.32 19.89
C ALA A 162 -8.48 -1.01 18.65
N THR A 163 -8.58 -2.34 18.57
CA THR A 163 -7.90 -3.16 17.55
C THR A 163 -8.87 -4.06 16.80
N LEU A 164 -8.94 -3.91 15.48
CA LEU A 164 -9.67 -4.83 14.59
C LEU A 164 -8.65 -5.64 13.79
N LEU A 165 -8.78 -6.97 13.85
CA LEU A 165 -7.96 -7.92 13.09
C LEU A 165 -8.87 -8.86 12.31
N GLU A 166 -8.86 -8.74 10.99
CA GLU A 166 -9.68 -9.52 10.06
C GLU A 166 -8.82 -10.25 9.04
N PHE A 167 -9.25 -11.44 8.64
CA PHE A 167 -8.59 -12.29 7.64
C PHE A 167 -9.57 -12.63 6.51
N GLY A 168 -9.04 -12.93 5.33
CA GLY A 168 -9.84 -13.41 4.19
C GLY A 168 -10.69 -14.63 4.57
N ARG A 169 -11.99 -14.58 4.28
CA ARG A 169 -12.96 -15.63 4.68
C ARG A 169 -13.29 -16.49 3.45
N THR A 170 -12.97 -17.79 3.52
CA THR A 170 -13.29 -18.76 2.48
C THR A 170 -14.60 -19.48 2.78
N LYS A 171 -15.53 -19.51 1.82
CA LYS A 171 -16.82 -20.21 1.92
C LYS A 171 -17.17 -20.85 0.59
N ASP A 172 -17.62 -22.10 0.62
CA ASP A 172 -18.11 -22.84 -0.55
C ASP A 172 -17.10 -22.84 -1.74
N GLY A 173 -15.80 -22.89 -1.42
CA GLY A 173 -14.68 -22.83 -2.38
C GLY A 173 -14.26 -21.42 -2.83
N ASN A 174 -15.01 -20.37 -2.47
CA ASN A 174 -14.72 -18.99 -2.84
C ASN A 174 -14.10 -18.23 -1.66
N THR A 175 -12.99 -17.53 -1.89
CA THR A 175 -12.32 -16.70 -0.88
C THR A 175 -12.68 -15.22 -1.07
N THR A 176 -13.29 -14.60 -0.07
CA THR A 176 -13.51 -13.15 -0.01
C THR A 176 -12.45 -12.51 0.87
N THR A 177 -11.72 -11.52 0.34
CA THR A 177 -10.61 -10.88 1.06
C THR A 177 -11.06 -10.08 2.28
N ALA A 178 -10.21 -9.97 3.31
CA ALA A 178 -10.42 -9.10 4.47
C ALA A 178 -10.65 -7.65 4.02
N MET A 179 -9.94 -7.18 3.00
CA MET A 179 -10.18 -5.90 2.34
C MET A 179 -11.61 -5.80 1.77
N ALA A 180 -12.05 -6.78 0.96
CA ALA A 180 -13.39 -6.74 0.36
C ALA A 180 -14.50 -6.80 1.41
N LEU A 181 -14.29 -7.52 2.51
CA LEU A 181 -15.21 -7.57 3.65
C LEU A 181 -15.26 -6.22 4.39
N THR A 182 -14.11 -5.72 4.85
CA THR A 182 -14.00 -4.49 5.66
C THR A 182 -14.33 -3.21 4.90
N VAL A 183 -14.33 -3.22 3.56
CA VAL A 183 -14.80 -2.09 2.73
C VAL A 183 -16.24 -2.31 2.22
N GLY A 184 -16.54 -3.49 1.68
CA GLY A 184 -17.83 -3.77 1.04
C GLY A 184 -19.00 -3.85 2.01
N ILE A 185 -18.80 -4.39 3.20
CA ILE A 185 -19.89 -4.56 4.18
C ILE A 185 -20.27 -3.21 4.81
N PRO A 186 -19.36 -2.33 5.28
CA PRO A 186 -19.74 -0.98 5.71
C PRO A 186 -20.43 -0.15 4.62
N ALA A 187 -20.06 -0.32 3.35
CA ALA A 187 -20.77 0.32 2.23
C ALA A 187 -22.23 -0.19 2.09
N ALA A 188 -22.43 -1.51 2.20
CA ALA A 188 -23.76 -2.11 2.19
C ALA A 188 -24.60 -1.72 3.42
N VAL A 189 -23.99 -1.62 4.60
CA VAL A 189 -24.64 -1.14 5.83
C VAL A 189 -25.06 0.33 5.69
N GLY A 190 -24.21 1.19 5.13
CA GLY A 190 -24.57 2.58 4.83
C GLY A 190 -25.77 2.69 3.89
N ALA A 191 -25.81 1.89 2.82
CA ALA A 191 -26.95 1.83 1.91
C ALA A 191 -28.23 1.31 2.60
N LEU A 192 -28.11 0.30 3.46
CA LEU A 192 -29.22 -0.25 4.23
C LEU A 192 -29.82 0.79 5.20
N LEU A 193 -28.98 1.56 5.90
CA LEU A 193 -29.44 2.61 6.82
C LEU A 193 -30.20 3.74 6.10
N LEU A 194 -29.76 4.11 4.89
CA LEU A 194 -30.47 5.06 4.04
C LEU A 194 -31.83 4.50 3.57
N LEU A 195 -31.85 3.27 3.01
CA LEU A 195 -33.08 2.63 2.54
C LEU A 195 -34.10 2.36 3.66
N ALA A 196 -33.63 2.08 4.88
CA ALA A 196 -34.45 1.90 6.07
C ALA A 196 -34.88 3.23 6.72
N ASN A 197 -34.57 4.38 6.12
CA ASN A 197 -34.83 5.73 6.65
C ASN A 197 -34.28 5.94 8.09
N LYS A 198 -33.17 5.29 8.43
CA LYS A 198 -32.50 5.42 9.74
C LYS A 198 -31.64 6.67 9.83
N ILE A 199 -31.21 7.20 8.69
CA ILE A 199 -30.51 8.49 8.57
C ILE A 199 -31.52 9.50 8.02
N GLN A 200 -31.66 10.62 8.73
CA GLN A 200 -32.59 11.73 8.46
C GLN A 200 -31.85 13.02 8.08
N VAL A 201 -30.57 13.14 8.46
CA VAL A 201 -29.69 14.20 7.95
C VAL A 201 -29.56 14.08 6.43
N ASN A 202 -29.49 15.23 5.75
CA ASN A 202 -29.42 15.34 4.29
C ASN A 202 -28.11 16.02 3.84
N GLY A 203 -27.68 15.75 2.59
CA GLY A 203 -26.49 16.34 1.98
C GLY A 203 -25.29 15.39 1.91
N VAL A 204 -24.07 15.94 1.83
CA VAL A 204 -22.82 15.16 1.75
C VAL A 204 -22.34 14.79 3.15
N ILE A 205 -22.72 13.60 3.60
CA ILE A 205 -22.52 13.13 4.98
C ILE A 205 -21.27 12.25 5.07
N ARG A 206 -20.58 12.32 6.22
CA ARG A 206 -19.49 11.42 6.60
C ARG A 206 -19.89 10.63 7.86
N PRO A 207 -19.37 9.41 8.09
CA PRO A 207 -19.62 8.64 9.32
C PRO A 207 -18.88 9.27 10.51
N ILE A 208 -19.41 10.41 10.98
CA ILE A 208 -18.86 11.22 12.09
C ILE A 208 -19.96 11.71 13.05
N ILE A 209 -21.23 11.50 12.70
CA ILE A 209 -22.41 11.79 13.51
C ILE A 209 -23.00 10.48 14.05
N SER A 210 -23.47 10.49 15.29
CA SER A 210 -23.92 9.28 16.02
C SER A 210 -25.08 8.56 15.31
N GLU A 211 -25.99 9.32 14.70
CA GLU A 211 -27.07 8.85 13.82
C GLU A 211 -26.60 7.90 12.70
N VAL A 212 -25.38 8.09 12.21
CA VAL A 212 -24.78 7.22 11.18
C VAL A 212 -23.92 6.13 11.82
N TYR A 213 -22.99 6.49 12.72
CA TYR A 213 -21.99 5.51 13.17
C TYR A 213 -22.50 4.52 14.22
N MET A 214 -23.43 4.89 15.11
CA MET A 214 -23.95 3.96 16.12
C MET A 214 -24.68 2.76 15.50
N PRO A 215 -25.75 2.95 14.69
CA PRO A 215 -26.44 1.81 14.09
C PRO A 215 -25.60 1.09 13.02
N ALA A 216 -24.58 1.75 12.45
CA ALA A 216 -23.62 1.06 11.59
C ALA A 216 -22.71 0.10 12.37
N LEU A 217 -22.20 0.53 13.55
CA LEU A 217 -21.38 -0.32 14.41
C LEU A 217 -22.19 -1.51 14.97
N GLU A 218 -23.42 -1.28 15.42
CA GLU A 218 -24.34 -2.35 15.87
C GLU A 218 -24.52 -3.44 14.79
N ILE A 219 -24.73 -3.06 13.53
CA ILE A 219 -24.90 -3.99 12.42
C ILE A 219 -23.58 -4.69 12.05
N LEU A 220 -22.44 -4.00 12.15
CA LEU A 220 -21.11 -4.59 11.87
C LEU A 220 -20.68 -5.58 12.96
N GLU A 221 -20.95 -5.30 14.23
CA GLU A 221 -20.75 -6.24 15.33
C GLU A 221 -21.67 -7.46 15.19
N ALA A 222 -22.95 -7.25 14.85
CA ALA A 222 -23.89 -8.34 14.57
C ALA A 222 -23.50 -9.19 13.34
N TYR A 223 -22.78 -8.62 12.37
CA TYR A 223 -22.15 -9.35 11.25
C TYR A 223 -20.89 -10.12 11.68
N GLY A 224 -20.36 -9.85 12.88
CA GLY A 224 -19.22 -10.53 13.48
C GLY A 224 -17.87 -9.86 13.22
N PHE A 225 -17.82 -8.57 12.88
CA PHE A 225 -16.59 -7.77 13.02
C PHE A 225 -16.32 -7.54 14.50
N LYS A 226 -15.07 -7.71 14.95
CA LYS A 226 -14.72 -7.60 16.38
C LYS A 226 -13.64 -6.55 16.62
N LEU A 227 -14.03 -5.46 17.27
CA LEU A 227 -13.11 -4.47 17.80
C LEU A 227 -12.70 -4.90 19.22
N LEU A 228 -11.42 -5.18 19.42
CA LEU A 228 -10.83 -5.50 20.72
C LEU A 228 -10.40 -4.20 21.40
N GLU A 229 -11.20 -3.75 22.36
CA GLU A 229 -10.93 -2.56 23.15
C GLU A 229 -10.16 -2.90 24.43
N LYS A 230 -9.25 -2.00 24.83
CA LYS A 230 -8.49 -2.07 26.07
C LYS A 230 -8.24 -0.66 26.60
N ILE A 231 -8.42 -0.47 27.89
CA ILE A 231 -8.03 0.74 28.63
C ILE A 231 -6.89 0.34 29.58
N GLU A 232 -5.85 1.15 29.65
CA GLU A 232 -4.68 1.02 30.55
C GLU A 232 -4.46 2.31 31.35
#